data_AF-A0A7C2XBB4-F1
#
_entry.id   AF-A0A7C2XBB4-F1
#
_cell.length_a   1.000
_cell.length_b   1.000
_cell.length_c   1.000
_cell.angle_alpha   90.00
_cell.angle_beta   90.00
_cell.angle_gamma   90.00
#
_symmetry.space_group_name_H-M   'P 1'
#
loop_
_entity.id
_entity.type
_entity.pdbx_description
1 polymer ?
#
loop_
_entity_poly.entity_id
_entity_poly.type
_entity_poly.pdbx_seq_one_letter_code
_entity_poly.pdbx_strand_id
1 'polypeptide(L)'
;MVGGRELAVRMPLPLVEVWEQLQARVEQLAGEAGLQILHGILEEEVRQRVGPPYRPDPAAGAVRWGRQPGYVVFGGQKIPLDRPRVRTRDAEEVELESYGQLQQDGRMQRAVAEGIVCGLSTRKYRRAVESVLEG
;
A
#
# COMPACT_ATOMS: atom_id res chain seq x y z
N MET A 1 -52.03 -27.38 -4.93
CA MET A 1 -50.55 -27.33 -4.83
C MET A 1 -50.00 -27.03 -6.22
N VAL A 2 -49.60 -25.79 -6.49
CA VAL A 2 -48.93 -25.43 -7.75
C VAL A 2 -47.43 -25.51 -7.47
N GLY A 3 -46.78 -26.51 -8.04
CA GLY A 3 -45.33 -26.69 -7.94
C GLY A 3 -44.62 -25.51 -8.60
N GLY A 4 -43.91 -24.72 -7.81
CA GLY A 4 -43.07 -23.63 -8.29
C GLY A 4 -41.95 -24.20 -9.16
N ARG A 5 -42.09 -24.07 -10.47
CA ARG A 5 -40.98 -24.33 -11.40
C ARG A 5 -39.97 -23.19 -11.26
N GLU A 6 -38.81 -23.51 -10.71
CA GLU A 6 -37.65 -22.64 -10.74
C GLU A 6 -37.14 -22.58 -12.19
N LEU A 7 -37.42 -21.46 -12.88
CA LEU A 7 -36.94 -21.22 -14.24
C LEU A 7 -35.47 -20.79 -14.17
N ALA A 8 -34.57 -21.74 -14.40
CA ALA A 8 -33.16 -21.44 -14.59
C ALA A 8 -32.97 -20.74 -15.96
N VAL A 9 -32.80 -19.42 -15.95
CA VAL A 9 -32.46 -18.65 -17.15
C VAL A 9 -30.96 -18.66 -17.33
N ARG A 10 -30.47 -19.23 -18.43
CA ARG A 10 -29.06 -19.17 -18.80
C ARG A 10 -28.77 -17.84 -19.47
N MET A 11 -28.22 -16.90 -18.71
CA MET A 11 -27.70 -15.64 -19.24
C MET A 11 -26.21 -15.81 -19.58
N PRO A 12 -25.80 -15.70 -20.85
CA PRO A 12 -24.39 -15.59 -21.18
C PRO A 12 -23.86 -14.27 -20.60
N LEU A 13 -22.88 -14.34 -19.70
CA LEU A 13 -22.23 -13.14 -19.18
C LEU A 13 -21.32 -12.55 -20.26
N PRO A 14 -21.44 -11.26 -20.60
CA PRO A 14 -20.50 -10.60 -21.49
C PRO A 14 -19.22 -10.28 -20.72
N LEU A 15 -18.37 -11.29 -20.53
CA LEU A 15 -17.19 -11.19 -19.66
C LEU A 15 -16.24 -10.05 -20.06
N VAL A 16 -16.17 -9.71 -21.35
CA VAL A 16 -15.36 -8.59 -21.86
C VAL A 16 -15.90 -7.25 -21.36
N GLU A 17 -17.19 -6.99 -21.53
CA GLU A 17 -17.84 -5.74 -21.10
C GLU A 17 -17.81 -5.59 -19.58
N VAL A 18 -18.00 -6.70 -18.85
CA VAL A 18 -17.87 -6.75 -17.39
C VAL A 18 -16.43 -6.45 -16.98
N TRP A 19 -15.45 -7.01 -17.66
CA TRP A 19 -14.04 -6.74 -17.38
C TRP A 19 -13.67 -5.27 -17.64
N GLU A 20 -14.07 -4.69 -18.78
CA GLU A 20 -13.82 -3.28 -19.11
C GLU A 20 -14.36 -2.33 -18.02
N GLN A 21 -15.52 -2.67 -17.44
CA GLN A 21 -16.11 -1.88 -16.35
C GLN A 21 -15.43 -2.10 -15.00
N LEU A 22 -14.88 -3.29 -14.76
CA LEU A 22 -14.30 -3.67 -13.46
C LEU A 22 -12.80 -3.47 -13.37
N GLN A 23 -12.07 -3.36 -14.49
CA GLN A 23 -10.61 -3.35 -14.49
C GLN A 23 -10.03 -2.31 -13.52
N ALA A 24 -10.47 -1.05 -13.62
CA ALA A 24 -10.02 0.01 -12.72
C ALA A 24 -10.34 -0.28 -11.25
N ARG A 25 -11.48 -0.91 -10.95
CA ARG A 25 -11.86 -1.30 -9.58
C ARG A 25 -11.00 -2.44 -9.04
N VAL A 26 -10.63 -3.39 -9.88
CA VAL A 26 -9.72 -4.48 -9.51
C VAL A 26 -8.33 -3.94 -9.21
N GLU A 27 -7.82 -3.03 -10.04
CA GLU A 27 -6.52 -2.37 -9.84
C GLU A 27 -6.52 -1.53 -8.55
N GLN A 28 -7.56 -0.74 -8.33
CA GLN A 28 -7.76 0.03 -7.09
C GLN A 28 -7.75 -0.90 -5.86
N LEU A 29 -8.54 -1.98 -5.88
CA LEU A 29 -8.62 -2.92 -4.76
C LEU A 29 -7.27 -3.60 -4.48
N ALA A 30 -6.55 -3.99 -5.53
CA ALA A 30 -5.21 -4.57 -5.38
C ALA A 30 -4.22 -3.56 -4.77
N GLY A 31 -4.31 -2.29 -5.17
CA GLY A 31 -3.54 -1.20 -4.59
C GLY A 31 -3.83 -1.00 -3.11
N GLU A 32 -5.11 -0.87 -2.74
CA GLU A 32 -5.54 -0.71 -1.34
C GLU A 32 -5.10 -1.90 -0.47
N ALA A 33 -5.30 -3.13 -0.94
CA ALA A 33 -4.86 -4.33 -0.24
C ALA A 33 -3.33 -4.35 -0.05
N GLY A 34 -2.57 -3.98 -1.09
CA GLY A 34 -1.12 -3.85 -1.01
C GLY A 34 -0.69 -2.86 0.08
N LEU A 35 -1.30 -1.67 0.14
CA LEU A 35 -0.99 -0.66 1.15
C LEU A 35 -1.33 -1.14 2.57
N GLN A 36 -2.43 -1.89 2.76
CA GLN A 36 -2.75 -2.49 4.06
C GLN A 36 -1.70 -3.51 4.50
N ILE A 37 -1.19 -4.33 3.57
CA ILE A 37 -0.10 -5.28 3.86
C ILE A 37 1.15 -4.53 4.28
N LEU A 38 1.54 -3.48 3.55
CA LEU A 38 2.70 -2.64 3.88
C LEU A 38 2.57 -2.00 5.26
N HIS A 39 1.39 -1.46 5.59
CA HIS A 39 1.12 -0.93 6.92
C HIS A 39 1.23 -2.01 8.01
N GLY A 40 0.70 -3.20 7.74
CA GLY A 40 0.79 -4.36 8.62
C GLY A 40 2.23 -4.78 8.91
N ILE A 41 3.12 -4.73 7.92
CA ILE A 41 4.55 -5.00 8.10
C ILE A 41 5.18 -4.01 9.09
N LEU A 42 4.92 -2.70 8.93
CA LEU A 42 5.44 -1.69 9.85
C LEU A 42 4.93 -1.90 11.29
N GLU A 43 3.63 -2.19 11.43
CA GLU A 43 3.00 -2.44 12.72
C GLU A 43 3.50 -3.75 13.37
N GLU A 44 3.84 -4.76 12.57
CA GLU A 44 4.46 -6.00 13.03
C GLU A 44 5.85 -5.77 13.60
N GLU A 45 6.71 -5.02 12.90
CA GLU A 45 8.04 -4.68 13.44
C GLU A 45 7.93 -3.92 14.76
N VAL A 46 6.99 -2.96 14.85
CA VAL A 46 6.75 -2.26 16.12
C VAL A 46 6.29 -3.23 17.20
N ARG A 47 5.35 -4.13 16.89
CA ARG A 47 4.87 -5.13 17.86
C ARG A 47 5.99 -6.01 18.37
N GLN A 48 6.93 -6.43 17.52
CA GLN A 48 8.08 -7.22 17.93
C GLN A 48 9.04 -6.44 18.84
N ARG A 49 9.17 -5.13 18.62
CA ARG A 49 10.06 -4.27 19.40
C ARG A 49 9.49 -3.82 20.75
N VAL A 50 8.19 -3.54 20.83
CA VAL A 50 7.58 -2.90 22.01
C VAL A 50 6.41 -3.69 22.62
N GLY A 51 5.99 -4.79 21.99
CA GLY A 51 4.83 -5.58 22.36
C GLY A 51 3.51 -5.13 21.68
N PRO A 52 2.41 -5.85 21.90
CA PRO A 52 1.11 -5.55 21.33
C PRO A 52 0.55 -4.16 21.71
N PRO A 53 -0.30 -3.56 20.86
CA PRO A 53 -1.05 -2.37 21.23
C PRO A 53 -1.78 -2.54 22.56
N TYR A 54 -1.75 -1.51 23.41
CA TYR A 54 -2.37 -1.50 24.75
C TYR A 54 -1.81 -2.54 25.75
N ARG A 55 -0.76 -3.30 25.38
CA ARG A 55 -0.04 -4.23 26.25
C ARG A 55 1.46 -4.16 25.95
N PRO A 56 2.11 -3.01 26.20
CA PRO A 56 3.54 -2.87 25.93
C PRO A 56 4.36 -3.80 26.83
N ASP A 57 5.45 -4.33 26.31
CA ASP A 57 6.39 -5.16 27.06
C ASP A 57 7.22 -4.30 28.03
N PRO A 58 7.12 -4.49 29.36
CA PRO A 58 7.93 -3.75 30.32
C PRO A 58 9.44 -3.96 30.15
N ALA A 59 9.86 -5.10 29.59
CA ALA A 59 11.27 -5.41 29.33
C ALA A 59 11.79 -4.81 28.02
N ALA A 60 10.92 -4.31 27.14
CA ALA A 60 11.34 -3.66 25.90
C ALA A 60 12.13 -2.37 26.19
N GLY A 61 13.25 -2.20 25.49
CA GLY A 61 14.08 -0.98 25.55
C GLY A 61 13.46 0.24 24.84
N ALA A 62 12.30 0.08 24.22
CA ALA A 62 11.63 1.10 23.44
C ALA A 62 10.10 1.11 23.67
N VAL A 63 9.48 2.23 23.33
CA VAL A 63 8.04 2.51 23.50
C VAL A 63 7.43 3.09 22.23
N ARG A 64 6.14 2.82 22.01
CA ARG A 64 5.38 3.43 20.91
C ARG A 64 5.17 4.92 21.21
N TRP A 65 5.42 5.78 20.23
CA TRP A 65 5.38 7.24 20.36
C TRP A 65 4.38 7.92 19.39
N GLY A 66 3.41 7.14 18.89
CA GLY A 66 2.39 7.62 17.96
C GLY A 66 2.74 7.32 16.50
N ARG A 67 2.32 8.20 15.60
CA ARG A 67 2.51 8.09 14.15
C ARG A 67 3.06 9.40 13.58
N GLN A 68 3.66 9.32 12.40
CA GLN A 68 4.14 10.48 11.67
C GLN A 68 3.92 10.32 10.16
N PRO A 69 3.71 11.41 9.42
CA PRO A 69 3.64 11.36 7.96
C PRO A 69 4.93 10.80 7.36
N GLY A 70 4.78 9.93 6.39
CA GLY A 70 5.87 9.28 5.67
C GLY A 70 5.42 8.83 4.29
N TYR A 71 6.26 8.03 3.64
CA TYR A 71 5.92 7.43 2.35
C TYR A 71 6.61 6.07 2.20
N VAL A 72 6.01 5.22 1.37
CA VAL A 72 6.60 3.97 0.86
C VAL A 72 6.65 4.04 -0.66
N VAL A 73 7.50 3.22 -1.26
CA VAL A 73 7.49 3.01 -2.71
C VAL A 73 6.64 1.78 -3.02
N PHE A 74 5.55 1.98 -3.76
CA PHE A 74 4.65 0.91 -4.19
C PHE A 74 4.22 1.16 -5.64
N GLY A 75 4.20 0.11 -6.46
CA GLY A 75 3.90 0.26 -7.90
C GLY A 75 4.87 1.19 -8.65
N GLY A 76 6.10 1.39 -8.13
CA GLY A 76 7.07 2.34 -8.70
C GLY A 76 6.80 3.81 -8.37
N GLN A 77 5.84 4.11 -7.47
CA GLN A 77 5.46 5.46 -7.06
C GLN A 77 5.63 5.64 -5.56
N LYS A 78 5.80 6.90 -5.12
CA LYS A 78 5.78 7.25 -3.69
C LYS A 78 4.34 7.41 -3.24
N ILE A 79 3.90 6.54 -2.35
CA ILE A 79 2.56 6.61 -1.75
C ILE A 79 2.68 7.11 -0.31
N PRO A 80 1.96 8.19 0.06
CA PRO A 80 1.98 8.69 1.43
C PRO A 80 1.31 7.71 2.39
N LEU A 81 1.82 7.64 3.62
CA LEU A 81 1.19 6.92 4.72
C LEU A 81 1.52 7.55 6.07
N ASP A 82 0.77 7.15 7.10
CA ASP A 82 1.13 7.40 8.49
C ASP A 82 1.92 6.21 9.05
N ARG A 83 3.24 6.39 9.20
CA ARG A 83 4.12 5.36 9.76
C ARG A 83 4.07 5.39 11.30
N PRO A 84 4.10 4.23 11.98
CA PRO A 84 4.25 4.21 13.41
C PRO A 84 5.64 4.69 13.83
N ARG A 85 5.74 5.27 15.02
CA ARG A 85 6.95 5.81 15.60
C ARG A 85 7.30 5.09 16.89
N VAL A 86 8.59 4.78 17.05
CA VAL A 86 9.14 4.11 18.23
C VAL A 86 10.26 4.97 18.79
N ARG A 87 10.35 5.06 20.11
CA ARG A 87 11.44 5.74 20.81
C ARG A 87 12.06 4.83 21.86
N THR A 88 13.36 4.96 22.09
CA THR A 88 14.01 4.37 23.26
C THR A 88 13.41 4.96 24.54
N ARG A 89 13.63 4.30 25.69
CA ARG A 89 13.22 4.85 26.98
C ARG A 89 13.92 6.16 27.33
N ASP A 90 15.09 6.41 26.73
CA ASP A 90 15.85 7.66 26.82
C ASP A 90 15.41 8.72 25.79
N ALA A 91 14.25 8.52 25.16
CA ALA A 91 13.58 9.43 24.22
C ALA A 91 14.25 9.65 22.85
N GLU A 92 15.17 8.78 22.45
CA GLU A 92 15.76 8.77 21.10
C GLU A 92 14.85 8.05 20.10
N GLU A 93 14.76 8.54 18.86
CA GLU A 93 13.95 7.87 17.84
C GLU A 93 14.64 6.59 17.35
N VAL A 94 13.88 5.50 17.28
CA VAL A 94 14.36 4.24 16.72
C VAL A 94 13.80 4.09 15.32
N GLU A 95 14.68 4.06 14.33
CA GLU A 95 14.28 3.82 12.94
C GLU A 95 13.75 2.40 12.76
N LEU A 96 12.69 2.28 11.96
CA LEU A 96 12.11 0.99 11.58
C LEU A 96 12.84 0.48 10.34
N GLU A 97 13.41 -0.71 10.42
CA GLU A 97 14.15 -1.32 9.33
C GLU A 97 13.23 -1.59 8.14
N SER A 98 12.04 -2.12 8.39
CA SER A 98 11.04 -2.36 7.35
C SER A 98 10.64 -1.07 6.64
N TYR A 99 10.56 0.06 7.35
CA TYR A 99 10.29 1.34 6.71
C TYR A 99 11.41 1.75 5.74
N GLY A 100 12.67 1.60 6.14
CA GLY A 100 13.81 1.84 5.26
C GLY A 100 13.79 0.95 4.00
N GLN A 101 13.47 -0.34 4.16
CA GLN A 101 13.36 -1.26 3.02
C GLN A 101 12.21 -0.90 2.09
N LEU A 102 11.06 -0.50 2.62
CA LEU A 102 9.89 -0.09 1.82
C LEU A 102 10.08 1.27 1.12
N GLN A 103 11.11 2.04 1.48
CA GLN A 103 11.51 3.24 0.74
C GLN A 103 12.52 2.94 -0.38
N GLN A 104 13.25 1.82 -0.27
CA GLN A 104 14.31 1.44 -1.20
C GLN A 104 13.80 0.38 -2.17
N ASP A 105 13.05 0.82 -3.17
CA ASP A 105 12.65 -0.08 -4.25
C ASP A 105 13.19 0.43 -5.59
N GLY A 106 14.16 -0.30 -6.14
CA GLY A 106 14.68 -0.14 -7.51
C GLY A 106 13.59 -0.13 -8.59
N ARG A 107 12.34 -0.49 -8.26
CA ARG A 107 11.16 -0.30 -9.12
C ARG A 107 10.87 1.16 -9.42
N MET A 108 11.04 2.10 -8.48
CA MET A 108 10.83 3.53 -8.78
C MET A 108 11.87 4.02 -9.78
N GLN A 109 13.14 3.69 -9.56
CA GLN A 109 14.23 4.05 -10.46
C GLN A 109 14.03 3.43 -11.85
N ARG A 110 13.58 2.18 -11.92
CA ARG A 110 13.22 1.52 -13.20
C ARG A 110 12.05 2.19 -13.89
N ALA A 111 10.95 2.47 -13.19
CA ALA A 111 9.78 3.14 -13.77
C ALA A 111 10.12 4.55 -14.28
N VAL A 112 10.95 5.30 -13.54
CA VAL A 112 11.46 6.60 -13.99
C VAL A 112 12.33 6.43 -15.24
N ALA A 113 13.25 5.47 -15.25
CA ALA A 113 14.15 5.22 -16.38
C ALA A 113 13.36 4.81 -17.64
N GLU A 114 12.42 3.88 -17.52
CA GLU A 114 11.52 3.47 -18.60
C GLU A 114 10.72 4.66 -19.14
N GLY A 115 10.17 5.49 -18.26
CA GLY A 115 9.46 6.69 -18.67
C GLY A 115 10.33 7.64 -19.50
N ILE A 116 11.57 7.88 -19.06
CA ILE A 116 12.52 8.74 -19.77
C ILE A 116 12.89 8.14 -21.13
N VAL A 117 13.15 6.83 -21.20
CA VAL A 117 13.41 6.10 -22.46
C VAL A 117 12.24 6.24 -23.43
N CYS A 118 11.00 6.19 -22.91
CA CYS A 118 9.77 6.38 -23.68
C CYS A 118 9.46 7.87 -23.99
N GLY A 119 10.38 8.80 -23.72
CA GLY A 119 10.23 10.21 -24.08
C GLY A 119 9.52 11.10 -23.05
N LEU A 120 9.27 10.61 -21.83
CA LEU A 120 8.79 11.46 -20.75
C LEU A 120 9.92 12.40 -20.30
N SER A 121 9.73 13.70 -20.55
CA SER A 121 10.56 14.72 -19.92
C SER A 121 10.38 14.68 -18.41
N THR A 122 11.48 14.83 -17.66
CA THR A 122 11.49 14.95 -16.19
C THR A 122 10.52 16.03 -15.68
N ARG A 123 10.30 17.11 -16.44
CA ARG A 123 9.34 18.17 -16.10
C ARG A 123 7.87 17.74 -16.19
N LYS A 124 7.56 16.76 -17.04
CA LYS A 124 6.19 16.23 -17.21
C LYS A 124 5.94 14.98 -16.37
N TYR A 125 6.98 14.42 -15.76
CA TYR A 125 6.90 13.17 -15.01
C TYR A 125 5.88 13.24 -13.86
N ARG A 126 5.89 14.31 -13.05
CA ARG A 126 4.91 14.49 -11.95
C ARG A 126 3.47 14.35 -12.44
N ARG A 127 3.13 15.05 -13.52
CA ARG A 127 1.78 15.01 -14.12
C ARG A 127 1.43 13.61 -14.64
N ALA A 128 2.40 12.89 -15.22
CA ALA A 128 2.19 11.53 -15.72
C ALA A 128 1.99 10.51 -14.58
N VAL A 129 2.65 10.71 -13.45
CA VAL A 129 2.45 9.90 -12.23
C VAL A 129 1.09 10.19 -11.61
N GLU A 130 0.72 11.47 -11.49
CA GLU A 130 -0.57 11.90 -10.92
C GLU A 130 -1.77 11.43 -11.77
N SER A 131 -1.67 11.45 -13.10
CA SER A 131 -2.76 10.97 -13.98
C SER A 131 -3.08 9.47 -13.85
N VAL A 132 -2.17 8.67 -13.29
CA VAL A 132 -2.39 7.24 -13.01
C VAL A 132 -3.06 7.03 -11.65
N LEU A 133 -2.91 7.98 -10.71
CA LEU A 133 -3.53 7.93 -9.39
C LEU A 133 -4.99 8.39 -9.40
N GLU A 134 -5.35 9.25 -10.35
CA GLU A 134 -6.69 9.83 -10.51
C GLU A 134 -7.55 9.11 -11.57
N GLY A 135 -6.99 8.10 -12.24
CA GLY A 135 -7.61 7.32 -13.32
C GLY A 135 -8.18 5.99 -12.85
#